data_AF-A0AAV9PI51-F1
#
_entry.id   AF-A0AAV9PI51-F1
#
_cell.length_a   1.000
_cell.length_b   1.000
_cell.length_c   1.000
_cell.angle_alpha   90.00
_cell.angle_beta   90.00
_cell.angle_gamma   90.00
#
_symmetry.space_group_name_H-M   'P 1'
#
loop_
_entity.id
_entity.type
_entity.pdbx_description
1 polymer ?
#
loop_
_entity_poly.entity_id
_entity_poly.type
_entity_poly.pdbx_seq_one_letter_code
_entity_poly.pdbx_strand_id
1 'polypeptide(L)'
;MAPVQVFAILSSTKIHLVVSPGGLTQEQLCAFSIVAKKHFNTKPTGRRKDILDFSDTKLDPQAATKILKWVHDNNKRKPTSMTIAELRITGFEEAVRIHQATHTLGIARGPRGDSVRDYIIDYVKHQALTAPDLAMILNTLSFDIGLIKKMKNDLVFKLVNKGTDAVPDADKIEEVCREHGVWEEMASIRKGIEQSMGESRRERRTCGALVEH
;
A
#
# COMPACT_ATOMS: atom_id res chain seq x y z
N MET A 1 -30.83 11.37 11.49
CA MET A 1 -29.75 10.39 11.73
C MET A 1 -28.64 11.09 12.48
N ALA A 2 -28.36 10.68 13.73
CA ALA A 2 -27.24 11.24 14.49
C ALA A 2 -25.91 10.72 13.93
N PRO A 3 -24.84 11.53 13.89
CA PRO A 3 -23.57 11.15 13.29
C PRO A 3 -22.85 10.07 14.12
N VAL A 4 -22.12 9.22 13.40
CA VAL A 4 -21.23 8.18 13.94
C VAL A 4 -20.14 8.84 14.79
N GLN A 5 -20.19 8.70 16.11
CA GLN A 5 -19.07 9.07 16.99
C GLN A 5 -18.15 7.87 17.17
N VAL A 6 -17.26 7.65 16.18
CA VAL A 6 -15.95 7.10 16.52
C VAL A 6 -15.27 8.23 17.30
N PHE A 7 -15.18 8.13 18.62
CA PHE A 7 -14.18 8.91 19.34
C PHE A 7 -12.83 8.29 19.02
N ALA A 8 -12.34 8.55 17.79
CA ALA A 8 -10.94 8.78 17.64
C ALA A 8 -10.71 10.03 18.49
N ILE A 9 -10.20 9.86 19.71
CA ILE A 9 -9.62 11.01 20.41
C ILE A 9 -8.37 11.33 19.60
N LEU A 10 -8.60 12.06 18.49
CA LEU A 10 -7.60 12.64 17.63
C LEU A 10 -7.03 13.83 18.39
N SER A 11 -6.32 13.54 19.50
CA SER A 11 -5.26 14.46 19.88
C SER A 11 -4.19 14.34 18.79
N SER A 12 -3.51 15.44 18.47
CA SER A 12 -2.70 15.65 17.27
C SER A 12 -1.60 14.62 16.96
N THR A 13 -1.44 13.56 17.77
CA THR A 13 -0.44 12.51 17.62
C THR A 13 -0.89 11.11 18.04
N LYS A 14 -2.14 10.89 18.50
CA LYS A 14 -2.57 9.59 19.01
C LYS A 14 -3.92 9.17 18.44
N ILE A 15 -4.01 7.93 17.98
CA ILE A 15 -5.28 7.33 17.54
C ILE A 15 -5.68 6.25 18.54
N HIS A 16 -6.73 6.52 19.30
CA HIS A 16 -7.41 5.54 20.13
C HIS A 16 -8.76 5.23 19.50
N LEU A 17 -9.04 3.97 19.18
CA LEU A 17 -10.37 3.56 18.75
C LEU A 17 -11.14 3.06 19.96
N VAL A 18 -12.19 3.79 20.34
CA VAL A 18 -13.11 3.42 21.40
C VAL A 18 -14.37 2.81 20.78
N VAL A 19 -14.70 1.59 21.20
CA VAL A 19 -15.94 0.91 20.78
C VAL A 19 -17.08 1.37 21.68
N SER A 20 -18.16 1.91 21.10
CA SER A 20 -19.31 2.46 21.85
C SER A 20 -20.67 1.87 21.39
N PRO A 21 -21.66 1.78 22.30
CA PRO A 21 -23.03 1.45 21.91
C PRO A 21 -23.62 2.53 20.99
N GLY A 22 -24.07 2.14 19.79
CA GLY A 22 -24.64 3.05 18.78
C GLY A 22 -23.68 3.46 17.65
N GLY A 23 -22.43 2.98 17.67
CA GLY A 23 -21.45 3.17 16.61
C GLY A 23 -20.90 1.85 16.06
N LEU A 24 -19.63 1.87 15.62
CA LEU A 24 -18.91 0.68 15.18
C LEU A 24 -18.79 -0.32 16.34
N THR A 25 -19.44 -1.48 16.23
CA THR A 25 -19.45 -2.48 17.31
C THR A 25 -18.18 -3.31 17.34
N GLN A 26 -17.84 -3.88 18.50
CA GLN A 26 -16.71 -4.79 18.67
C GLN A 26 -16.82 -5.99 17.70
N GLU A 27 -18.02 -6.55 17.57
CA GLU A 27 -18.28 -7.70 16.71
C GLU A 27 -18.04 -7.34 15.23
N GLN A 28 -18.51 -6.17 14.79
CA GLN A 28 -18.25 -5.65 13.45
C GLN A 28 -16.74 -5.52 13.23
N LEU A 29 -16.03 -4.83 14.13
CA LEU A 29 -14.61 -4.61 13.98
C LEU A 29 -13.80 -5.92 13.99
N CYS A 30 -14.15 -6.89 14.85
CA CYS A 30 -13.55 -8.23 14.87
C CYS A 30 -13.78 -9.05 13.60
N ALA A 31 -14.89 -8.81 12.89
CA ALA A 31 -15.19 -9.51 11.64
C ALA A 31 -14.25 -9.09 10.52
N PHE A 32 -13.78 -7.84 10.54
CA PHE A 32 -12.93 -7.26 9.50
C PHE A 32 -11.46 -7.13 9.92
N SER A 33 -11.15 -6.97 11.20
CA SER A 33 -9.79 -6.71 11.71
C SER A 33 -9.24 -7.88 12.54
N ILE A 34 -8.10 -8.41 12.11
CA ILE A 34 -7.35 -9.44 12.84
C ILE A 34 -6.75 -8.85 14.12
N VAL A 35 -6.31 -7.59 14.10
CA VAL A 35 -5.77 -6.87 15.26
C VAL A 35 -6.85 -6.74 16.34
N ALA A 36 -8.04 -6.30 15.96
CA ALA A 36 -9.18 -6.22 16.86
C ALA A 36 -9.55 -7.60 17.42
N LYS A 37 -9.70 -8.60 16.56
CA LYS A 37 -10.01 -9.98 16.97
C LYS A 37 -9.01 -10.51 17.99
N LYS A 38 -7.72 -10.27 17.79
CA LYS A 38 -6.67 -10.66 18.74
C LYS A 38 -6.79 -9.90 20.06
N HIS A 39 -6.92 -8.58 20.01
CA HIS A 39 -7.03 -7.75 21.20
C HIS A 39 -8.22 -8.16 22.08
N PHE A 40 -9.42 -8.20 21.50
CA PHE A 40 -10.64 -8.45 22.27
C PHE A 40 -10.77 -9.91 22.78
N ASN A 41 -10.19 -10.89 22.08
CA ASN A 41 -10.27 -12.30 22.48
C ASN A 41 -9.19 -12.75 23.48
N THR A 42 -8.14 -11.95 23.73
CA THR A 42 -7.13 -12.27 24.76
C THR A 42 -7.69 -12.13 26.18
N LYS A 43 -7.15 -12.87 27.16
CA LYS A 43 -7.57 -12.74 28.57
C LYS A 43 -7.29 -11.31 29.08
N PRO A 44 -8.14 -10.72 29.93
CA PRO A 44 -7.93 -9.35 30.40
C PRO A 44 -6.62 -9.26 31.19
N THR A 45 -5.72 -8.36 30.77
CA THR A 45 -4.41 -8.10 31.41
C THR A 45 -4.42 -6.81 32.25
N GLY A 46 -5.58 -6.39 32.75
CA GLY A 46 -5.74 -5.14 33.51
C GLY A 46 -5.77 -3.86 32.66
N ARG A 47 -5.56 -3.95 31.34
CA ARG A 47 -5.81 -2.85 30.39
C ARG A 47 -7.30 -2.73 30.06
N ARG A 48 -7.73 -1.50 29.75
CA ARG A 48 -9.07 -1.23 29.18
C ARG A 48 -9.23 -2.01 27.87
N LYS A 49 -10.16 -2.97 27.88
CA LYS A 49 -10.38 -3.92 26.79
C LYS A 49 -11.22 -3.34 25.66
N ASP A 50 -11.81 -2.18 25.87
CA ASP A 50 -12.70 -1.43 24.98
C ASP A 50 -11.94 -0.46 24.06
N ILE A 51 -10.61 -0.35 24.22
CA ILE A 51 -9.77 0.62 23.52
C ILE A 51 -8.69 -0.12 22.71
N LEU A 52 -8.67 0.13 21.40
CA LEU A 52 -7.52 -0.19 20.55
C LEU A 52 -6.61 1.02 20.46
N ASP A 53 -5.37 0.86 20.90
CA ASP A 53 -4.37 1.91 20.90
C ASP A 53 -3.43 1.80 19.69
N PHE A 54 -3.39 2.85 18.89
CA PHE A 54 -2.53 3.02 17.73
C PHE A 54 -1.60 4.23 17.86
N SER A 55 -1.39 4.76 19.09
CA SER A 55 -0.55 5.95 19.34
C SER A 55 0.87 5.84 18.79
N ASP A 56 1.42 4.62 18.79
CA ASP A 56 2.81 4.38 18.41
C ASP A 56 2.94 3.98 16.92
N THR A 57 1.89 4.21 16.14
CA THR A 57 1.83 3.85 14.72
C THR A 57 1.79 5.08 13.83
N LYS A 58 2.25 4.94 12.58
CA LYS A 58 2.15 5.99 11.55
C LYS A 58 0.74 6.09 10.93
N LEU A 59 -0.31 5.71 11.65
CA LEU A 59 -1.67 5.63 11.11
C LEU A 59 -2.22 7.03 10.79
N ASP A 60 -2.59 7.25 9.53
CA ASP A 60 -3.23 8.50 9.11
C ASP A 60 -4.70 8.55 9.57
N PRO A 61 -5.14 9.60 10.29
CA PRO A 61 -6.51 9.72 10.80
C PRO A 61 -7.61 9.73 9.72
N GLN A 62 -7.34 10.33 8.56
CA GLN A 62 -8.33 10.47 7.49
C GLN A 62 -8.51 9.13 6.79
N ALA A 63 -7.40 8.44 6.49
CA ALA A 63 -7.39 7.09 5.96
C ALA A 63 -8.09 6.10 6.91
N ALA A 64 -7.78 6.17 8.21
CA ALA A 64 -8.43 5.36 9.23
C ALA A 64 -9.94 5.61 9.26
N THR A 65 -10.38 6.87 9.19
CA THR A 65 -11.79 7.24 9.17
C THR A 65 -12.52 6.64 7.97
N LYS A 66 -11.93 6.71 6.77
CA LYS A 66 -12.51 6.12 5.55
C LYS A 66 -12.67 4.59 5.68
N ILE A 67 -11.64 3.91 6.18
CA ILE A 67 -11.69 2.46 6.41
C ILE A 67 -12.74 2.09 7.45
N LEU A 68 -12.75 2.79 8.60
CA LEU A 68 -13.69 2.48 9.68
C LEU A 68 -15.14 2.76 9.29
N LYS A 69 -15.38 3.81 8.49
CA LYS A 69 -16.68 4.06 7.87
C LYS A 69 -17.08 2.91 6.95
N TRP A 70 -16.17 2.44 6.09
CA TRP A 70 -16.45 1.27 5.27
C TRP A 70 -16.74 0.03 6.13
N VAL A 71 -15.97 -0.25 7.20
CA VAL A 71 -16.25 -1.37 8.12
C VAL A 71 -17.64 -1.24 8.75
N HIS A 72 -18.02 -0.03 9.15
CA HIS A 72 -19.34 0.24 9.73
C HIS A 72 -20.47 -0.03 8.74
N ASP A 73 -20.33 0.43 7.50
CA ASP A 73 -21.37 0.36 6.47
C ASP A 73 -21.46 -1.03 5.80
N ASN A 74 -20.40 -1.84 5.91
CA ASN A 74 -20.31 -3.14 5.23
C ASN A 74 -21.02 -4.27 6.00
N ASN A 75 -21.49 -5.29 5.28
CA ASN A 75 -22.16 -6.43 5.89
C ASN A 75 -21.15 -7.48 6.36
N LYS A 76 -20.95 -7.62 7.68
CA LYS A 76 -20.04 -8.62 8.27
C LYS A 76 -20.32 -10.08 7.87
N ARG A 77 -21.55 -10.43 7.47
CA ARG A 77 -21.92 -11.80 7.03
C ARG A 77 -21.66 -12.03 5.54
N LYS A 78 -21.70 -10.97 4.74
CA LYS A 78 -21.45 -11.01 3.30
C LYS A 78 -20.67 -9.76 2.89
N PRO A 79 -19.38 -9.69 3.24
CA PRO A 79 -18.59 -8.49 3.03
C PRO A 79 -18.35 -8.24 1.54
N THR A 80 -18.51 -7.00 1.10
CA THR A 80 -18.03 -6.54 -0.21
C THR A 80 -16.61 -6.04 -0.10
N SER A 81 -15.79 -6.15 -1.15
CA SER A 81 -14.41 -5.64 -1.13
C SER A 81 -14.35 -4.11 -1.11
N MET A 82 -13.31 -3.52 -0.50
CA MET A 82 -13.08 -2.08 -0.63
C MET A 82 -12.69 -1.73 -2.06
N THR A 83 -13.35 -0.70 -2.61
CA THR A 83 -13.03 -0.14 -3.93
C THR A 83 -12.55 1.31 -3.82
N ILE A 84 -11.80 1.77 -4.84
CA ILE A 84 -11.37 3.17 -4.99
C ILE A 84 -12.56 4.14 -4.93
N ALA A 85 -13.67 3.77 -5.58
CA ALA A 85 -14.87 4.59 -5.68
C ALA A 85 -15.60 4.74 -4.33
N GLU A 86 -15.78 3.64 -3.59
CA GLU A 86 -16.43 3.67 -2.28
C GLU A 86 -15.63 4.49 -1.26
N LEU A 87 -14.31 4.34 -1.29
CA LEU A 87 -13.41 5.11 -0.42
C LEU A 87 -13.20 6.55 -0.91
N ARG A 88 -13.73 6.91 -2.09
CA ARG A 88 -13.59 8.22 -2.73
C ARG A 88 -12.13 8.69 -2.74
N ILE A 89 -11.24 7.82 -3.20
CA ILE A 89 -9.80 8.11 -3.25
C ILE A 89 -9.55 9.08 -4.40
N THR A 90 -8.97 10.23 -4.10
CA THR A 90 -8.78 11.30 -5.10
C THR A 90 -7.38 11.34 -5.69
N GLY A 91 -6.42 10.60 -5.11
CA GLY A 91 -5.06 10.61 -5.60
C GLY A 91 -4.16 9.54 -4.98
N PHE A 92 -2.94 9.49 -5.52
CA PHE A 92 -1.93 8.49 -5.20
C PHE A 92 -1.51 8.49 -3.72
N GLU A 93 -1.20 9.66 -3.15
CA GLU A 93 -0.81 9.77 -1.73
C GLU A 93 -1.87 9.22 -0.79
N GLU A 94 -3.13 9.55 -1.07
CA GLU A 94 -4.25 9.05 -0.28
C GLU A 94 -4.39 7.54 -0.40
N ALA A 95 -4.22 6.97 -1.60
CA ALA A 95 -4.23 5.53 -1.80
C ALA A 95 -3.14 4.83 -0.97
N VAL A 96 -1.92 5.39 -0.93
CA VAL A 96 -0.81 4.86 -0.11
C VAL A 96 -1.15 4.90 1.38
N ARG A 97 -1.66 6.02 1.88
CA ARG A 97 -2.07 6.16 3.30
C ARG A 97 -3.20 5.20 3.66
N ILE A 98 -4.18 5.01 2.78
CA ILE A 98 -5.26 4.04 2.96
C ILE A 98 -4.70 2.62 2.99
N HIS A 99 -3.86 2.23 2.03
CA HIS A 99 -3.30 0.88 2.01
C HIS A 99 -2.52 0.57 3.29
N GLN A 100 -1.71 1.52 3.76
CA GLN A 100 -1.03 1.44 5.04
C GLN A 100 -1.99 1.33 6.22
N ALA A 101 -3.02 2.19 6.27
CA ALA A 101 -4.02 2.14 7.31
C ALA A 101 -4.77 0.79 7.33
N THR A 102 -5.01 0.15 6.17
CA THR A 102 -5.60 -1.20 6.15
C THR A 102 -4.70 -2.22 6.84
N HIS A 103 -3.37 -2.10 6.66
CA HIS A 103 -2.41 -2.97 7.31
C HIS A 103 -2.32 -2.70 8.81
N THR A 104 -2.20 -1.43 9.22
CA THR A 104 -2.10 -1.04 10.64
C THR A 104 -3.36 -1.42 11.42
N LEU A 105 -4.54 -1.20 10.84
CA LEU A 105 -5.81 -1.65 11.42
C LEU A 105 -6.01 -3.17 11.32
N GLY A 106 -5.14 -3.89 10.61
CA GLY A 106 -5.20 -5.33 10.45
C GLY A 106 -6.43 -5.82 9.68
N ILE A 107 -6.93 -5.03 8.72
CA ILE A 107 -8.09 -5.40 7.90
C ILE A 107 -7.74 -6.63 7.07
N ALA A 108 -8.52 -7.70 7.25
CA ALA A 108 -8.26 -8.98 6.62
C ALA A 108 -8.32 -8.87 5.11
N ARG A 109 -7.36 -9.50 4.41
CA ARG A 109 -7.23 -9.40 2.94
C ARG A 109 -8.49 -9.81 2.18
N GLY A 110 -9.21 -10.84 2.65
CA GLY A 110 -10.44 -11.32 2.02
C GLY A 110 -11.49 -10.21 1.82
N PRO A 111 -12.04 -9.65 2.91
CA PRO A 111 -12.98 -8.54 2.80
C PRO A 111 -12.33 -7.22 2.35
N ARG A 112 -11.03 -7.00 2.59
CA ARG A 112 -10.32 -5.81 2.08
C ARG A 112 -10.33 -5.78 0.55
N GLY A 113 -10.09 -6.93 -0.09
CA GLY A 113 -9.73 -7.00 -1.49
C GLY A 113 -8.34 -6.40 -1.77
N ASP A 114 -8.05 -6.22 -3.05
CA ASP A 114 -6.77 -5.70 -3.54
C ASP A 114 -6.92 -4.41 -4.38
N SER A 115 -8.13 -3.85 -4.55
CA SER A 115 -8.38 -2.68 -5.42
C SER A 115 -7.50 -1.46 -5.11
N VAL A 116 -7.28 -1.12 -3.83
CA VAL A 116 -6.38 -0.01 -3.45
C VAL A 116 -4.93 -0.32 -3.79
N ARG A 117 -4.51 -1.58 -3.57
CA ARG A 117 -3.17 -2.06 -3.89
C ARG A 117 -2.91 -2.06 -5.39
N ASP A 118 -3.90 -2.50 -6.17
CA ASP A 118 -3.83 -2.55 -7.63
C ASP A 118 -3.76 -1.15 -8.22
N TYR A 119 -4.50 -0.18 -7.68
CA TYR A 119 -4.37 1.22 -8.07
C TYR A 119 -2.95 1.78 -7.85
N ILE A 120 -2.31 1.48 -6.72
CA ILE A 120 -0.91 1.88 -6.46
C ILE A 120 0.04 1.25 -7.47
N ILE A 121 -0.16 -0.04 -7.76
CA ILE A 121 0.63 -0.78 -8.75
C ILE A 121 0.47 -0.18 -10.16
N ASP A 122 -0.77 0.12 -10.56
CA ASP A 122 -1.07 0.69 -11.87
C ASP A 122 -0.49 2.10 -12.00
N TYR A 123 -0.52 2.90 -10.93
CA TYR A 123 0.15 4.20 -10.89
C TYR A 123 1.65 4.05 -11.14
N VAL A 124 2.35 3.19 -10.39
CA VAL A 124 3.78 2.94 -10.56
C VAL A 124 4.12 2.47 -11.98
N LYS A 125 3.26 1.63 -12.57
CA LYS A 125 3.46 1.07 -13.89
C LYS A 125 3.26 2.10 -15.00
N HIS A 126 2.24 2.95 -14.91
CA HIS A 126 1.83 3.80 -16.03
C HIS A 126 2.21 5.27 -15.89
N GLN A 127 2.47 5.75 -14.67
CA GLN A 127 2.86 7.13 -14.43
C GLN A 127 4.38 7.27 -14.29
N ALA A 128 4.85 8.50 -14.48
CA ALA A 128 6.24 8.87 -14.27
C ALA A 128 6.48 9.01 -12.76
N LEU A 129 6.99 7.94 -12.13
CA LEU A 129 7.18 7.88 -10.67
C LEU A 129 8.22 8.93 -10.25
N THR A 130 7.82 9.83 -9.35
CA THR A 130 8.70 10.88 -8.82
C THR A 130 9.48 10.39 -7.59
N ALA A 131 10.58 11.07 -7.25
CA ALA A 131 11.34 10.75 -6.03
C ALA A 131 10.50 10.87 -4.73
N PRO A 132 9.64 11.89 -4.56
CA PRO A 132 8.71 11.94 -3.43
C PRO A 132 7.74 10.75 -3.37
N ASP A 133 7.17 10.34 -4.51
CA ASP A 133 6.27 9.18 -4.57
C ASP A 133 6.98 7.90 -4.14
N LEU A 134 8.21 7.69 -4.62
CA LEU A 134 9.04 6.55 -4.26
C LEU A 134 9.38 6.53 -2.77
N ALA A 135 9.83 7.67 -2.23
CA ALA A 135 10.13 7.80 -0.81
C ALA A 135 8.89 7.51 0.06
N MET A 136 7.72 7.98 -0.36
CA MET A 136 6.46 7.70 0.34
C MET A 136 6.13 6.20 0.32
N ILE A 137 6.24 5.52 -0.82
CA ILE A 137 6.02 4.06 -0.90
C ILE A 137 7.00 3.33 0.04
N LEU A 138 8.30 3.59 -0.05
CA LEU A 138 9.31 2.87 0.72
C LEU A 138 9.15 3.09 2.23
N ASN A 139 8.82 4.31 2.66
CA ASN A 139 8.62 4.65 4.07
C ASN A 139 7.32 4.10 4.67
N THR A 140 6.29 3.94 3.85
CA THR A 140 4.92 3.72 4.31
C THR A 140 4.44 2.29 4.03
N LEU A 141 4.92 1.67 2.95
CA LEU A 141 4.46 0.36 2.45
C LEU A 141 5.55 -0.72 2.52
N SER A 142 6.57 -0.55 3.36
CA SER A 142 7.64 -1.54 3.55
C SER A 142 7.13 -2.93 3.99
N PHE A 143 5.94 -2.99 4.59
CA PHE A 143 5.26 -4.25 4.95
C PHE A 143 4.79 -5.06 3.72
N ASP A 144 4.51 -4.43 2.57
CA ASP A 144 4.02 -5.09 1.35
C ASP A 144 5.19 -5.42 0.42
N ILE A 145 5.98 -6.42 0.81
CA ILE A 145 7.18 -6.88 0.09
C ILE A 145 6.86 -7.18 -1.38
N GLY A 146 5.68 -7.74 -1.67
CA GLY A 146 5.26 -8.05 -3.04
C GLY A 146 5.05 -6.80 -3.89
N LEU A 147 4.45 -5.75 -3.34
CA LEU A 147 4.31 -4.46 -4.01
C LEU A 147 5.67 -3.80 -4.23
N ILE A 148 6.53 -3.76 -3.20
CA ILE A 148 7.87 -3.18 -3.30
C ILE A 148 8.71 -3.89 -4.37
N LYS A 149 8.66 -5.23 -4.41
CA LYS A 149 9.37 -6.02 -5.44
C LYS A 149 8.89 -5.68 -6.85
N LYS A 150 7.57 -5.61 -7.05
CA LYS A 150 6.98 -5.26 -8.35
C LYS A 150 7.37 -3.84 -8.78
N MET A 151 7.25 -2.87 -7.87
CA MET A 151 7.65 -1.49 -8.11
C MET A 151 9.12 -1.38 -8.52
N LYS A 152 10.04 -2.05 -7.81
CA LYS A 152 11.48 -2.02 -8.16
C LYS A 152 11.73 -2.57 -9.56
N ASN A 153 11.10 -3.69 -9.93
CA ASN A 153 11.23 -4.26 -11.28
C ASN A 153 10.73 -3.29 -12.35
N ASP A 154 9.54 -2.70 -12.14
CA ASP A 154 8.93 -1.77 -13.10
C ASP A 154 9.78 -0.49 -13.23
N LEU A 155 10.29 0.04 -12.11
CA LEU A 155 11.15 1.23 -12.08
C LEU A 155 12.48 0.99 -12.80
N VAL A 156 13.16 -0.13 -12.50
CA VAL A 156 14.42 -0.47 -13.17
C VAL A 156 14.21 -0.69 -14.67
N PHE A 157 13.11 -1.36 -15.05
CA PHE A 157 12.77 -1.51 -16.46
C PHE A 157 12.63 -0.15 -17.17
N LYS A 158 11.96 0.83 -16.54
CA LYS A 158 11.84 2.19 -17.08
C LYS A 158 13.18 2.93 -17.15
N LEU A 159 14.06 2.77 -16.14
CA LEU A 159 15.39 3.39 -16.15
C LEU A 159 16.28 2.85 -17.28
N VAL A 160 16.19 1.56 -17.59
CA VAL A 160 16.95 0.93 -18.69
C VAL A 160 16.32 1.22 -20.05
N ASN A 161 15.00 1.19 -20.14
CA ASN A 161 14.26 1.35 -21.38
C ASN A 161 13.91 2.84 -21.61
N LYS A 162 14.82 3.57 -22.27
CA LYS A 162 14.75 5.02 -22.57
C LYS A 162 13.63 5.45 -23.54
N GLY A 163 12.47 4.78 -23.52
CA GLY A 163 11.30 5.11 -24.33
C GLY A 163 10.56 6.34 -23.81
N THR A 164 9.28 6.46 -24.17
CA THR A 164 8.37 7.55 -23.75
C THR A 164 8.11 7.64 -22.25
N ASP A 165 8.45 6.61 -21.48
CA ASP A 165 8.21 6.54 -20.03
C ASP A 165 9.49 6.81 -19.20
N ALA A 166 10.33 7.74 -19.68
CA ALA A 166 11.56 8.10 -18.99
C ALA A 166 11.27 8.54 -17.54
N VAL A 167 12.05 8.02 -16.59
CA VAL A 167 11.89 8.32 -15.17
C VAL A 167 12.35 9.77 -14.91
N PRO A 168 11.47 10.65 -14.41
CA PRO A 168 11.86 12.00 -14.02
C PRO A 168 12.85 11.94 -12.87
N ASP A 169 13.82 12.85 -12.84
CA ASP A 169 14.76 12.99 -11.73
C ASP A 169 15.47 11.67 -11.34
N ALA A 170 15.98 10.92 -12.32
CA ALA A 170 16.63 9.63 -12.11
C ALA A 170 17.74 9.66 -11.03
N ASP A 171 18.50 10.76 -10.95
CA ASP A 171 19.54 10.95 -9.93
C ASP A 171 18.95 11.01 -8.51
N LYS A 172 17.80 11.67 -8.32
CA LYS A 172 17.11 11.74 -7.02
C LYS A 172 16.46 10.41 -6.67
N ILE A 173 15.96 9.68 -7.66
CA ILE A 173 15.45 8.31 -7.47
C ILE A 173 16.55 7.40 -6.95
N GLU A 174 17.75 7.48 -7.53
CA GLU A 174 18.92 6.75 -7.05
C GLU A 174 19.28 7.12 -5.60
N GLU A 175 19.30 8.41 -5.27
CA GLU A 175 19.54 8.89 -3.91
C GLU A 175 18.54 8.29 -2.90
N VAL A 176 17.24 8.40 -3.17
CA VAL A 176 16.18 7.81 -2.34
C VAL A 176 16.37 6.30 -2.17
N CYS A 177 16.72 5.58 -3.24
CA CYS A 177 16.97 4.14 -3.18
C CYS A 177 18.17 3.77 -2.30
N ARG A 178 19.23 4.60 -2.31
CA ARG A 178 20.40 4.41 -1.45
C ARG A 178 20.04 4.67 0.01
N GLU A 179 19.33 5.74 0.31
CA GLU A 179 18.87 6.07 1.66
C GLU A 179 18.02 4.94 2.29
N HIS A 180 17.19 4.29 1.48
CA HIS A 180 16.33 3.18 1.92
C HIS A 180 17.00 1.81 1.80
N GLY A 181 18.28 1.74 1.41
CA GLY A 181 19.05 0.50 1.33
C GLY A 181 18.58 -0.50 0.25
N VAL A 182 17.82 -0.04 -0.75
CA VAL A 182 17.29 -0.90 -1.83
C VAL A 182 18.11 -0.80 -3.13
N TRP A 183 19.10 0.08 -3.17
CA TRP A 183 19.90 0.36 -4.36
C TRP A 183 20.63 -0.87 -4.92
N GLU A 184 21.30 -1.64 -4.06
CA GLU A 184 22.08 -2.82 -4.50
C GLU A 184 21.18 -3.88 -5.17
N GLU A 185 19.99 -4.09 -4.64
CA GLU A 185 19.01 -4.99 -5.26
C GLU A 185 18.56 -4.46 -6.62
N MET A 186 18.31 -3.15 -6.73
CA MET A 186 17.96 -2.51 -8.00
C MET A 186 19.10 -2.58 -9.02
N ALA A 187 20.35 -2.41 -8.60
CA ALA A 187 21.52 -2.55 -9.46
C ALA A 187 21.66 -4.00 -9.98
N SER A 188 21.37 -4.99 -9.14
CA SER A 188 21.34 -6.41 -9.54
C SER A 188 20.22 -6.69 -10.56
N ILE A 189 19.00 -6.19 -10.30
CA ILE A 189 17.86 -6.29 -11.24
C ILE A 189 18.23 -5.65 -12.58
N ARG A 190 18.86 -4.47 -12.54
CA ARG A 190 19.29 -3.72 -13.72
C ARG A 190 20.23 -4.55 -14.58
N LYS A 191 21.26 -5.14 -13.97
CA LYS A 191 22.22 -6.01 -14.66
C LYS A 191 21.51 -7.19 -15.34
N GLY A 192 20.55 -7.83 -14.67
CA GLY A 192 19.77 -8.93 -15.24
C GLY A 192 18.93 -8.50 -16.44
N ILE A 193 18.27 -7.34 -16.36
CA ILE A 193 17.48 -6.78 -17.47
C ILE A 193 18.38 -6.42 -18.67
N GLU A 194 19.50 -5.76 -18.43
CA GLU A 194 20.46 -5.38 -19.47
C GLU A 194 21.04 -6.61 -20.19
N GLN A 195 21.36 -7.68 -19.45
CA GLN A 195 21.80 -8.96 -20.03
C GLN A 195 20.72 -9.57 -20.94
N SER A 196 19.49 -9.71 -20.44
CA SER A 196 18.36 -10.28 -21.20
C SER A 196 18.04 -9.47 -22.46
N MET A 197 18.10 -8.13 -22.38
CA MET A 197 17.95 -7.25 -23.54
C MET A 197 19.09 -7.41 -24.56
N GLY A 198 20.32 -7.59 -24.10
CA GLY A 198 21.49 -7.84 -24.94
C GLY A 198 21.40 -9.14 -25.72
N GLU A 199 20.99 -10.23 -25.05
CA GLU A 199 20.74 -11.54 -25.66
C GLU A 199 19.63 -11.47 -26.70
N SER A 200 18.49 -10.85 -26.36
CA SER A 200 17.35 -10.67 -27.27
C SER A 200 17.73 -9.86 -28.53
N ARG A 201 18.59 -8.85 -28.40
CA ARG A 201 19.11 -8.07 -29.55
C ARG A 201 20.07 -8.90 -30.40
N ARG A 202 20.90 -9.75 -29.79
CA ARG A 202 21.83 -10.63 -30.50
C ARG A 202 21.05 -11.67 -31.31
N GLU A 203 20.05 -12.31 -30.72
CA GLU A 203 19.17 -13.29 -31.39
C GLU A 203 18.42 -12.69 -32.59
N ARG A 204 17.87 -11.47 -32.45
CA ARG A 204 17.22 -10.77 -33.58
C ARG A 204 18.18 -10.46 -34.72
N ARG A 205 19.45 -10.15 -34.43
CA ARG A 205 20.47 -9.91 -35.46
C ARG A 205 20.87 -11.19 -36.18
N THR A 206 21.05 -12.30 -35.47
CA THR A 206 21.34 -13.61 -36.11
C THR A 206 20.15 -14.12 -36.92
N CYS A 207 18.92 -13.93 -36.45
CA CYS A 207 17.72 -14.35 -37.18
C CYS A 207 17.44 -13.46 -38.39
N GLY A 208 17.65 -12.13 -38.29
CA GLY A 208 17.54 -11.21 -39.44
C GLY A 208 18.60 -11.45 -40.52
N ALA A 209 19.83 -11.79 -40.13
CA ALA A 209 20.91 -12.11 -41.07
C ALA A 209 20.69 -13.43 -41.84
N LEU A 210 19.80 -14.31 -41.37
CA LEU A 210 19.42 -15.56 -42.05
C LEU A 210 18.27 -15.39 -43.05
N VAL A 211 17.64 -14.19 -43.13
CA VAL A 211 16.52 -13.91 -44.05
C VAL A 211 17.00 -13.11 -45.28
N GLU A 212 18.22 -12.58 -45.27
CA GLU A 212 18.80 -11.79 -46.38
C GLU A 212 19.76 -12.59 -47.30
N HIS A 213 19.79 -13.93 -47.18
CA HIS A 213 20.52 -14.84 -48.07
C HIS A 213 19.60 -15.91 -48.65
#